data_AF-A0A1J9Q2X4-F1
#
_entry.id   AF-A0A1J9Q2X4-F1
#
_cell.length_a   1.000
_cell.length_b   1.000
_cell.length_c   1.000
_cell.angle_alpha   90.00
_cell.angle_beta   90.00
_cell.angle_gamma   90.00
#
_symmetry.space_group_name_H-M   'P 1'
#
loop_
_entity.id
_entity.type
_entity.pdbx_description
1 polymer ?
#
loop_
_entity_poly.entity_id
_entity_poly.type
_entity_poly.pdbx_seq_one_letter_code
_entity_poly.pdbx_strand_id
1 'polypeptide(L)'
;MHSLSLLTLAVAAGSAFAHIEMSHPAPFRSRHGSGGNVDYSMTSPLLADGSDFPCKGYHHDSVSKPSATYKAGGSGDIKLEGTATHGGGSCQISLSYDQGNTFRVIESIIGGCPLNKQYGFKIPSNAPSGEALLAWTWFNKIGNREMYMNCAPVVIEGGNGDRAAFDKLPEIYIANVGNGKTTIEGEDVQFPNPGEGSSGRDAPPSTPSPSSPSASPTPAVTAPALQVDPNAASTLSPSPSPSSSSASPIPAVTAPALQVDPNAASTLSPSPSPSPSAPASGSGIQFSGVASGIGATGSLPLSCSCECSTS
;
A
#
# COMPACT_ATOMS: atom_id res chain seq x y z
N MET A 1 7.24 -50.49 45.80
CA MET A 1 7.92 -49.44 45.03
C MET A 1 7.20 -49.30 43.70
N HIS A 2 6.17 -48.45 43.62
CA HIS A 2 5.47 -48.15 42.37
C HIS A 2 5.86 -46.74 41.96
N SER A 3 6.73 -46.64 40.96
CA SER A 3 7.20 -45.38 40.41
C SER A 3 6.10 -44.80 39.51
N LEU A 4 5.47 -43.71 39.94
CA LEU A 4 4.62 -42.88 39.07
C LEU A 4 5.54 -42.15 38.09
N SER A 5 5.54 -42.59 36.83
CA SER A 5 6.19 -41.86 35.74
C SER A 5 5.22 -40.78 35.24
N LEU A 6 5.42 -39.52 35.65
CA LEU A 6 4.75 -38.38 35.04
C LEU A 6 5.32 -38.16 33.63
N LEU A 7 4.50 -38.43 32.61
CA LEU A 7 4.78 -38.05 31.24
C LEU A 7 4.32 -36.58 31.06
N THR A 8 5.23 -35.63 31.21
CA THR A 8 5.00 -34.22 30.84
C THR A 8 4.94 -34.12 29.32
N LEU A 9 3.72 -34.01 28.78
CA LEU A 9 3.49 -33.67 27.38
C LEU A 9 3.76 -32.17 27.20
N ALA A 10 4.95 -31.81 26.74
CA ALA A 10 5.25 -30.46 26.30
C ALA A 10 4.43 -30.15 25.04
N VAL A 11 3.29 -29.48 25.21
CA VAL A 11 2.55 -28.89 24.09
C VAL A 11 3.40 -27.74 23.57
N ALA A 12 4.17 -28.00 22.51
CA ALA A 12 4.76 -26.96 21.70
C ALA A 12 3.58 -26.19 21.06
N ALA A 13 3.19 -25.08 21.68
CA ALA A 13 2.32 -24.10 21.06
C ALA A 13 3.10 -23.53 19.86
N GLY A 14 2.90 -24.12 18.69
CA GLY A 14 3.37 -23.55 17.45
C GLY A 14 2.71 -22.19 17.31
N SER A 15 3.49 -21.12 17.37
CA SER A 15 3.05 -19.79 16.98
C SER A 15 2.59 -19.89 15.53
N ALA A 16 1.28 -19.99 15.32
CA ALA A 16 0.75 -19.95 13.97
C ALA A 16 1.13 -18.58 13.39
N PHE A 17 2.01 -18.56 12.38
CA PHE A 17 2.27 -17.40 11.51
C PHE A 17 1.04 -17.10 10.65
N ALA A 18 -0.12 -17.02 11.29
CA ALA A 18 -1.39 -16.95 10.63
C ALA A 18 -1.88 -15.51 10.76
N HIS A 19 -1.43 -14.68 9.82
CA HIS A 19 -1.86 -13.31 9.63
C HIS A 19 -1.79 -12.96 8.13
N ILE A 20 -2.23 -11.77 7.72
CA ILE A 20 -2.41 -11.40 6.32
C ILE A 20 -1.38 -10.35 5.90
N GLU A 21 -0.88 -10.46 4.67
CA GLU A 21 -0.06 -9.45 4.02
C GLU A 21 -0.58 -9.12 2.61
N MET A 22 -0.11 -8.01 2.06
CA MET A 22 -0.26 -7.66 0.65
C MET A 22 0.85 -8.31 -0.17
N SER A 23 0.49 -9.10 -1.18
CA SER A 23 1.42 -9.69 -2.16
C SER A 23 1.48 -8.90 -3.47
N HIS A 24 0.43 -8.13 -3.79
CA HIS A 24 0.38 -7.24 -4.95
C HIS A 24 -0.36 -5.93 -4.62
N PRO A 25 0.12 -4.76 -5.08
CA PRO A 25 1.50 -4.53 -5.55
C PRO A 25 2.51 -4.92 -4.47
N ALA A 26 3.70 -5.38 -4.86
CA ALA A 26 4.65 -5.96 -3.89
C ALA A 26 5.13 -4.89 -2.89
N PRO A 27 4.87 -5.04 -1.58
CA PRO A 27 5.36 -4.10 -0.57
C PRO A 27 6.89 -4.03 -0.51
N PHE A 28 7.40 -2.98 0.15
CA PHE A 28 8.80 -2.98 0.61
C PHE A 28 9.10 -4.26 1.37
N ARG A 29 10.28 -4.84 1.12
CA ARG A 29 10.76 -6.08 1.78
C ARG A 29 9.83 -7.29 1.62
N SER A 30 8.89 -7.27 0.68
CA SER A 30 8.02 -8.40 0.41
C SER A 30 8.79 -9.57 -0.18
N ARG A 31 8.47 -10.80 0.26
CA ARG A 31 8.96 -12.04 -0.37
C ARG A 31 8.48 -12.21 -1.82
N HIS A 32 7.47 -11.44 -2.24
CA HIS A 32 6.90 -11.45 -3.59
C HIS A 32 7.56 -10.42 -4.52
N GLY A 33 8.45 -9.58 -3.98
CA GLY A 33 9.24 -8.63 -4.74
C GLY A 33 10.56 -9.21 -5.27
N SER A 34 11.32 -8.38 -5.98
CA SER A 34 12.67 -8.72 -6.49
C SER A 34 13.82 -8.22 -5.60
N GLY A 35 13.51 -7.69 -4.42
CA GLY A 35 14.49 -7.14 -3.46
C GLY A 35 15.16 -8.21 -2.61
N GLY A 36 16.35 -7.92 -2.09
CA GLY A 36 17.13 -8.87 -1.28
C GLY A 36 16.81 -8.86 0.22
N ASN A 37 16.30 -7.75 0.76
CA ASN A 37 15.99 -7.61 2.19
C ASN A 37 14.55 -8.03 2.45
N VAL A 38 14.30 -9.34 2.51
CA VAL A 38 12.95 -9.88 2.75
C VAL A 38 12.60 -9.86 4.25
N ASP A 39 11.43 -9.33 4.59
CA ASP A 39 10.82 -9.50 5.91
C ASP A 39 9.88 -10.70 5.90
N TYR A 40 10.30 -11.79 6.52
CA TYR A 40 9.51 -13.02 6.66
C TYR A 40 8.35 -12.89 7.67
N SER A 41 8.28 -11.79 8.40
CA SER A 41 7.22 -11.45 9.35
C SER A 41 6.27 -10.38 8.80
N MET A 42 6.24 -10.15 7.49
CA MET A 42 5.40 -9.14 6.82
C MET A 42 3.89 -9.27 7.13
N THR A 43 3.43 -10.49 7.40
CA THR A 43 2.06 -10.77 7.82
C THR A 43 1.73 -10.20 9.20
N SER A 44 2.72 -9.89 10.04
CA SER A 44 2.50 -9.42 11.40
C SER A 44 1.90 -8.02 11.41
N PRO A 45 1.05 -7.68 12.40
CA PRO A 45 0.58 -6.33 12.56
C PRO A 45 1.73 -5.36 12.83
N LEU A 46 1.42 -4.07 12.81
CA LEU A 46 2.27 -3.05 13.40
C LEU A 46 2.42 -3.32 14.90
N LEU A 47 3.51 -2.83 15.48
CA LEU A 47 3.75 -2.89 16.90
C LEU A 47 2.70 -2.05 17.63
N ALA A 48 2.20 -2.58 18.74
CA ALA A 48 1.11 -1.95 19.50
C ALA A 48 1.51 -0.59 20.12
N ASP A 49 2.81 -0.30 20.24
CA ASP A 49 3.34 0.99 20.67
C ASP A 49 3.49 2.00 19.52
N GLY A 50 3.28 1.58 18.27
CA GLY A 50 3.39 2.40 17.07
C GLY A 50 4.82 2.68 16.61
N SER A 51 5.84 2.05 17.21
CA SER A 51 7.24 2.32 16.90
C SER A 51 7.67 1.95 15.46
N ASP A 52 6.89 1.10 14.77
CA ASP A 52 7.08 0.75 13.37
C ASP A 52 6.03 1.35 12.43
N PHE A 53 5.15 2.23 12.92
CA PHE A 53 4.25 3.00 12.06
C PHE A 53 4.97 4.23 11.46
N PRO A 54 4.80 4.54 10.16
CA PRO A 54 4.06 3.79 9.13
C PRO A 54 4.95 2.77 8.38
N CYS A 55 4.29 1.86 7.65
CA CYS A 55 4.92 0.93 6.71
C CYS A 55 6.03 0.04 7.33
N LYS A 56 5.97 -0.25 8.62
CA LYS A 56 7.01 -0.98 9.37
C LYS A 56 8.39 -0.29 9.32
N GLY A 57 8.43 1.00 9.00
CA GLY A 57 9.66 1.77 8.75
C GLY A 57 10.37 1.48 7.42
N TYR A 58 9.86 0.55 6.59
CA TYR A 58 10.58 0.08 5.40
C TYR A 58 10.56 1.05 4.22
N HIS A 59 9.70 2.06 4.27
CA HIS A 59 9.62 3.12 3.27
C HIS A 59 10.87 4.03 3.24
N HIS A 60 11.76 3.92 4.24
CA HIS A 60 13.07 4.58 4.26
C HIS A 60 14.18 3.78 3.56
N ASP A 61 13.89 2.60 3.04
CA ASP A 61 14.87 1.81 2.30
C ASP A 61 15.35 2.60 1.06
N SER A 62 16.67 2.76 0.91
CA SER A 62 17.29 3.58 -0.13
C SER A 62 17.14 3.02 -1.56
N VAL A 63 16.57 1.82 -1.71
CA VAL A 63 16.39 1.13 -2.98
C VAL A 63 15.00 0.52 -3.02
N SER A 64 14.07 1.20 -3.69
CA SER A 64 12.80 0.57 -4.05
C SER A 64 12.42 0.96 -5.46
N LYS A 65 12.48 -0.01 -6.37
CA LYS A 65 11.87 0.15 -7.69
C LYS A 65 10.36 0.11 -7.52
N PRO A 66 9.60 0.92 -8.27
CA PRO A 66 8.15 0.81 -8.30
C PRO A 66 7.74 -0.63 -8.60
N SER A 67 6.82 -1.14 -7.80
CA SER A 67 6.27 -2.50 -7.91
C SER A 67 5.03 -2.55 -8.81
N ALA A 68 4.42 -1.39 -9.07
CA ALA A 68 3.32 -1.22 -10.02
C ALA A 68 3.28 0.22 -10.55
N THR A 69 2.63 0.37 -11.70
CA THR A 69 2.32 1.67 -12.31
C THR A 69 0.82 1.73 -12.55
N TYR A 70 0.19 2.83 -12.14
CA TYR A 70 -1.23 3.10 -12.35
C TYR A 70 -1.42 4.41 -13.10
N LYS A 71 -2.60 4.59 -13.72
CA LYS A 71 -2.98 5.86 -14.35
C LYS A 71 -3.94 6.61 -13.44
N ALA A 72 -3.82 7.94 -13.38
CA ALA A 72 -4.84 8.78 -12.77
C ALA A 72 -6.21 8.51 -13.42
N GLY A 73 -7.25 8.33 -12.60
CA GLY A 73 -8.59 7.91 -13.06
C GLY A 73 -8.71 6.44 -13.49
N GLY A 74 -7.60 5.69 -13.47
CA GLY A 74 -7.56 4.27 -13.77
C GLY A 74 -7.97 3.40 -12.58
N SER A 75 -8.01 2.09 -12.82
CA SER A 75 -8.26 1.09 -11.79
C SER A 75 -6.99 0.32 -11.45
N GLY A 76 -6.92 -0.18 -10.23
CA GLY A 76 -5.91 -1.14 -9.78
C GLY A 76 -6.53 -2.20 -8.89
N ASP A 77 -5.72 -3.16 -8.45
CA ASP A 77 -6.09 -4.16 -7.47
C ASP A 77 -4.97 -4.42 -6.47
N ILE A 78 -5.37 -4.80 -5.26
CA ILE A 78 -4.48 -5.43 -4.29
C ILE A 78 -4.77 -6.92 -4.22
N LYS A 79 -3.73 -7.73 -4.00
CA LYS A 79 -3.84 -9.14 -3.65
C LYS A 79 -3.27 -9.38 -2.27
N LEU A 80 -3.96 -10.18 -1.49
CA LEU A 80 -3.65 -10.47 -0.10
C LEU A 80 -3.36 -11.96 0.07
N GLU A 81 -2.34 -12.27 0.86
CA GLU A 81 -1.94 -13.64 1.21
C GLU A 81 -1.89 -13.83 2.71
N GLY A 82 -1.92 -15.10 3.15
CA GLY A 82 -1.90 -15.48 4.55
C GLY A 82 -3.17 -16.20 4.99
N THR A 83 -3.15 -16.73 6.21
CA THR A 83 -4.05 -17.82 6.62
C THR A 83 -5.07 -17.45 7.70
N ALA A 84 -4.85 -16.44 8.56
CA ALA A 84 -5.88 -15.98 9.49
C ALA A 84 -6.48 -14.64 9.05
N THR A 85 -7.72 -14.68 8.60
CA THR A 85 -8.48 -13.48 8.24
C THR A 85 -9.20 -12.85 9.43
N HIS A 86 -9.13 -13.43 10.63
CA HIS A 86 -9.73 -12.90 11.87
C HIS A 86 -11.22 -12.52 11.74
N GLY A 87 -11.99 -13.31 10.99
CA GLY A 87 -13.41 -13.03 10.73
C GLY A 87 -13.68 -11.82 9.82
N GLY A 88 -12.63 -11.27 9.20
CA GLY A 88 -12.64 -10.04 8.41
C GLY A 88 -12.28 -8.82 9.26
N GLY A 89 -13.08 -7.78 9.15
CA GLY A 89 -12.76 -6.43 9.59
C GLY A 89 -12.89 -5.44 8.44
N SER A 90 -12.25 -4.28 8.61
CA SER A 90 -12.28 -3.19 7.64
C SER A 90 -10.88 -2.80 7.19
N CYS A 91 -10.75 -2.44 5.93
CA CYS A 91 -9.49 -2.05 5.31
C CYS A 91 -9.58 -0.68 4.65
N GLN A 92 -8.45 0.01 4.52
CA GLN A 92 -8.32 1.15 3.61
C GLN A 92 -7.17 0.93 2.64
N ILE A 93 -7.33 1.50 1.45
CA ILE A 93 -6.26 1.67 0.47
C ILE A 93 -6.03 3.17 0.34
N SER A 94 -4.79 3.58 0.39
CA SER A 94 -4.40 4.99 0.44
C SER A 94 -3.12 5.26 -0.34
N LEU A 95 -2.93 6.53 -0.74
CA LEU A 95 -1.70 6.99 -1.39
C LEU A 95 -0.99 8.05 -0.55
N SER A 96 0.33 7.98 -0.52
CA SER A 96 1.21 9.03 -0.01
C SER A 96 2.15 9.50 -1.13
N TYR A 97 2.34 10.81 -1.30
CA TYR A 97 3.37 11.39 -2.18
C TYR A 97 4.42 12.18 -1.39
N ASP A 98 4.34 12.17 -0.06
CA ASP A 98 5.24 12.86 0.85
C ASP A 98 6.05 11.85 1.66
N GLN A 99 6.47 10.76 1.01
CA GLN A 99 7.32 9.71 1.57
C GLN A 99 6.76 9.08 2.87
N GLY A 100 5.45 8.93 2.96
CA GLY A 100 4.78 8.29 4.10
C GLY A 100 4.42 9.24 5.24
N ASN A 101 4.62 10.56 5.09
CA ASN A 101 4.20 11.53 6.11
C ASN A 101 2.67 11.63 6.23
N THR A 102 1.96 11.64 5.10
CA THR A 102 0.49 11.60 5.06
C THR A 102 0.00 10.58 4.05
N PHE A 103 -1.11 9.92 4.39
CA PHE A 103 -1.77 8.95 3.51
C PHE A 103 -3.21 9.38 3.28
N ARG A 104 -3.57 9.53 2.01
CA ARG A 104 -4.90 9.93 1.56
C ARG A 104 -5.69 8.72 1.10
N VAL A 105 -6.84 8.49 1.73
CA VAL A 105 -7.72 7.36 1.44
C VAL A 105 -8.31 7.49 0.04
N ILE A 106 -8.18 6.42 -0.75
CA ILE A 106 -8.78 6.30 -2.09
C ILE A 106 -9.85 5.22 -2.15
N GLU A 107 -9.83 4.24 -1.25
CA GLU A 107 -10.85 3.21 -1.11
C GLU A 107 -10.95 2.76 0.35
N SER A 108 -12.18 2.63 0.86
CA SER A 108 -12.50 2.04 2.16
C SER A 108 -13.36 0.80 1.96
N ILE A 109 -12.90 -0.35 2.48
CA ILE A 109 -13.64 -1.61 2.44
C ILE A 109 -14.13 -1.88 3.86
N ILE A 110 -15.40 -1.57 4.11
CA ILE A 110 -16.01 -1.63 5.43
C ILE A 110 -16.72 -2.99 5.59
N GLY A 111 -16.12 -3.83 6.42
CA GLY A 111 -16.60 -5.17 6.69
C GLY A 111 -16.19 -6.21 5.65
N GLY A 112 -15.77 -7.38 6.15
CA GLY A 112 -15.42 -8.54 5.31
C GLY A 112 -14.06 -8.45 4.63
N CYS A 113 -13.25 -7.43 4.90
CA CYS A 113 -11.84 -7.43 4.51
C CYS A 113 -10.98 -8.10 5.59
N PRO A 114 -10.07 -9.04 5.28
CA PRO A 114 -9.68 -9.61 3.99
C PRO A 114 -10.23 -11.05 3.78
N LEU A 115 -11.56 -11.24 3.87
CA LEU A 115 -12.17 -12.54 3.58
C LEU A 115 -12.01 -12.93 2.11
N ASN A 116 -12.15 -11.95 1.21
CA ASN A 116 -11.66 -12.08 -0.16
C ASN A 116 -10.15 -11.82 -0.16
N LYS A 117 -9.45 -12.41 -1.12
CA LYS A 117 -7.98 -12.26 -1.27
C LYS A 117 -7.59 -11.25 -2.34
N GLN A 118 -8.56 -10.59 -2.96
CA GLN A 118 -8.32 -9.59 -3.98
C GLN A 118 -9.39 -8.49 -3.88
N TYR A 119 -8.94 -7.24 -3.96
CA TYR A 119 -9.81 -6.06 -3.88
C TYR A 119 -9.40 -5.05 -4.95
N GLY A 120 -10.37 -4.59 -5.74
CA GLY A 120 -10.15 -3.53 -6.72
C GLY A 120 -10.29 -2.15 -6.07
N PHE A 121 -9.62 -1.16 -6.65
CA PHE A 121 -9.74 0.24 -6.27
C PHE A 121 -9.61 1.14 -7.50
N LYS A 122 -10.02 2.41 -7.38
CA LYS A 122 -9.80 3.44 -8.40
C LYS A 122 -8.76 4.44 -7.92
N ILE A 123 -7.82 4.79 -8.81
CA ILE A 123 -6.97 5.96 -8.61
C ILE A 123 -7.82 7.20 -8.91
N PRO A 124 -7.90 8.19 -8.01
CA PRO A 124 -8.63 9.42 -8.28
C PRO A 124 -8.16 10.09 -9.58
N SER A 125 -9.10 10.64 -10.35
CA SER A 125 -8.80 11.34 -11.61
C SER A 125 -7.89 12.55 -11.40
N ASN A 126 -7.96 13.16 -10.22
CA ASN A 126 -7.15 14.28 -9.77
C ASN A 126 -5.90 13.83 -8.99
N ALA A 127 -5.50 12.56 -9.04
CA ALA A 127 -4.22 12.14 -8.50
C ALA A 127 -3.07 12.82 -9.28
N PRO A 128 -2.07 13.42 -8.60
CA PRO A 128 -0.87 13.93 -9.28
C PRO A 128 -0.09 12.81 -9.96
N SER A 129 0.63 13.12 -11.04
CA SER A 129 1.62 12.17 -11.56
C SER A 129 2.87 12.14 -10.67
N GLY A 130 3.51 10.98 -10.54
CA GLY A 130 4.79 10.85 -9.84
C GLY A 130 4.92 9.54 -9.05
N GLU A 131 6.05 9.43 -8.34
CA GLU A 131 6.26 8.37 -7.37
C GLU A 131 5.34 8.56 -6.16
N ALA A 132 4.76 7.46 -5.70
CA ALA A 132 3.88 7.42 -4.53
C ALA A 132 4.07 6.11 -3.76
N LEU A 133 3.56 6.09 -2.53
CA LEU A 133 3.38 4.87 -1.77
C LEU A 133 1.90 4.49 -1.78
N LEU A 134 1.60 3.26 -2.17
CA LEU A 134 0.28 2.66 -1.94
C LEU A 134 0.32 1.90 -0.62
N ALA A 135 -0.57 2.23 0.31
CA ALA A 135 -0.70 1.53 1.58
C ALA A 135 -2.04 0.80 1.66
N TRP A 136 -1.96 -0.49 2.01
CA TRP A 136 -3.09 -1.28 2.51
C TRP A 136 -3.04 -1.29 4.03
N THR A 137 -4.12 -0.89 4.68
CA THR A 137 -4.31 -1.01 6.13
C THR A 137 -5.49 -1.92 6.44
N TRP A 138 -5.43 -2.66 7.55
CA TRP A 138 -6.51 -3.53 8.01
C TRP A 138 -6.64 -3.52 9.52
N PHE A 139 -7.87 -3.42 10.00
CA PHE A 139 -8.26 -3.59 11.40
C PHE A 139 -9.07 -4.88 11.53
N ASN A 140 -8.49 -5.88 12.19
CA ASN A 140 -9.09 -7.20 12.34
C ASN A 140 -10.32 -7.18 13.26
N LYS A 141 -11.35 -7.94 12.86
CA LYS A 141 -12.60 -8.03 13.63
C LYS A 141 -12.41 -8.79 14.94
N ILE A 142 -11.80 -9.98 14.88
CA ILE A 142 -11.66 -10.91 16.01
C ILE A 142 -10.19 -10.98 16.47
N GLY A 143 -9.94 -11.12 17.78
CA GLY A 143 -8.60 -11.34 18.35
C GLY A 143 -8.02 -10.11 19.05
N ASN A 144 -6.71 -9.92 18.96
CA ASN A 144 -6.08 -8.73 19.51
C ASN A 144 -6.53 -7.47 18.76
N ARG A 145 -6.46 -6.31 19.40
CA ARG A 145 -6.77 -5.03 18.75
C ARG A 145 -5.53 -4.60 18.00
N GLU A 146 -5.49 -4.88 16.70
CA GLU A 146 -4.29 -4.71 15.87
C GLU A 146 -4.56 -3.81 14.66
N MET A 147 -3.48 -3.26 14.09
CA MET A 147 -3.48 -2.57 12.82
C MET A 147 -2.41 -3.20 11.94
N TYR A 148 -2.83 -3.74 10.80
CA TYR A 148 -1.92 -4.24 9.76
C TYR A 148 -1.66 -3.12 8.77
N MET A 149 -0.43 -3.00 8.28
CA MET A 149 -0.08 -2.03 7.25
C MET A 149 1.05 -2.56 6.37
N ASN A 150 0.81 -2.64 5.06
CA ASN A 150 1.86 -2.90 4.09
C ASN A 150 1.87 -1.78 3.04
N CYS A 151 3.06 -1.31 2.68
CA CYS A 151 3.24 -0.22 1.74
C CYS A 151 4.07 -0.66 0.55
N ALA A 152 3.62 -0.32 -0.65
CA ALA A 152 4.28 -0.61 -1.90
C ALA A 152 4.70 0.69 -2.61
N PRO A 153 5.94 0.77 -3.13
CA PRO A 153 6.32 1.86 -4.02
C PRO A 153 5.59 1.68 -5.36
N VAL A 154 4.97 2.75 -5.86
CA VAL A 154 4.19 2.76 -7.10
C VAL A 154 4.45 4.05 -7.87
N VAL A 155 4.10 4.06 -9.16
CA VAL A 155 4.11 5.27 -10.00
C VAL A 155 2.70 5.57 -10.48
N ILE A 156 2.28 6.83 -10.37
CA ILE A 156 1.03 7.33 -10.96
C ILE A 156 1.36 8.13 -12.21
N GLU A 157 0.75 7.76 -13.33
CA GLU A 157 0.94 8.39 -14.64
C GLU A 157 -0.31 9.14 -15.11
N GLY A 158 -0.10 10.13 -15.98
CA GLY A 158 -1.18 10.82 -16.70
C GLY A 158 -2.07 11.71 -15.83
N GLY A 159 -1.71 11.92 -14.56
CA GLY A 159 -2.37 12.87 -13.67
C GLY A 159 -1.90 14.30 -13.91
N ASN A 160 -2.84 15.23 -14.05
CA ASN A 160 -2.57 16.68 -14.00
C ASN A 160 -3.02 17.31 -12.66
N GLY A 161 -3.43 16.45 -11.71
CA GLY A 161 -4.10 16.88 -10.50
C GLY A 161 -3.22 17.76 -9.62
N ASP A 162 -3.85 18.76 -9.01
CA ASP A 162 -3.22 19.60 -8.00
C ASP A 162 -3.01 18.79 -6.71
N ARG A 163 -1.76 18.77 -6.22
CA ARG A 163 -1.40 18.12 -4.95
C ARG A 163 -2.26 18.65 -3.80
N ALA A 164 -2.53 19.95 -3.75
CA ALA A 164 -3.36 20.54 -2.70
C ALA A 164 -4.83 20.10 -2.78
N ALA A 165 -5.34 19.80 -3.97
CA ALA A 165 -6.67 19.21 -4.13
C ALA A 165 -6.69 17.74 -3.71
N PHE A 166 -5.66 16.98 -4.06
CA PHE A 166 -5.51 15.59 -3.61
C PHE A 166 -5.40 15.48 -2.09
N ASP A 167 -4.68 16.41 -1.44
CA ASP A 167 -4.49 16.40 0.02
C ASP A 167 -5.77 16.73 0.82
N LYS A 168 -6.86 17.12 0.15
CA LYS A 168 -8.19 17.26 0.78
C LYS A 168 -8.91 15.92 0.97
N LEU A 169 -8.44 14.86 0.32
CA LEU A 169 -8.97 13.53 0.57
C LEU A 169 -8.78 13.15 2.05
N PRO A 170 -9.67 12.31 2.61
CA PRO A 170 -9.55 11.88 3.99
C PRO A 170 -8.19 11.27 4.30
N GLU A 171 -7.66 11.61 5.46
CA GLU A 171 -6.49 10.93 5.99
C GLU A 171 -6.86 9.51 6.45
N ILE A 172 -5.89 8.59 6.37
CA ILE A 172 -6.10 7.22 6.84
C ILE A 172 -6.55 7.17 8.29
N TYR A 173 -7.40 6.19 8.60
CA TYR A 173 -7.73 5.88 9.97
C TYR A 173 -6.56 5.17 10.65
N ILE A 174 -6.22 5.62 11.86
CA ILE A 174 -5.12 5.07 12.66
C ILE A 174 -5.66 4.75 14.05
N ALA A 175 -5.48 3.50 14.48
CA ALA A 175 -5.81 2.99 15.80
C ALA A 175 -4.90 1.81 16.14
N ASN A 176 -4.92 1.33 17.39
CA ASN A 176 -4.21 0.13 17.83
C ASN A 176 -2.67 0.21 17.77
N VAL A 177 -2.11 1.41 17.68
CA VAL A 177 -0.67 1.68 17.53
C VAL A 177 -0.18 2.73 18.55
N GLY A 178 -0.60 2.59 19.81
CA GLY A 178 -0.14 3.46 20.90
C GLY A 178 -0.67 4.90 20.85
N ASN A 179 -1.58 5.22 19.93
CA ASN A 179 -2.10 6.57 19.70
C ASN A 179 -3.34 6.93 20.56
N GLY A 180 -3.65 6.13 21.57
CA GLY A 180 -4.83 6.31 22.43
C GLY A 180 -6.17 5.96 21.79
N LYS A 181 -6.19 5.42 20.56
CA LYS A 181 -7.40 4.93 19.89
C LYS A 181 -7.35 3.41 19.81
N THR A 182 -8.43 2.75 20.23
CA THR A 182 -8.54 1.29 20.22
C THR A 182 -9.84 0.89 19.55
N THR A 183 -9.77 -0.07 18.63
CA THR A 183 -10.96 -0.61 17.95
C THR A 183 -11.72 -1.58 18.88
N ILE A 184 -12.99 -1.83 18.57
CA ILE A 184 -13.85 -2.73 19.33
C ILE A 184 -13.72 -4.15 18.76
N GLU A 185 -13.56 -5.15 19.63
CA GLU A 185 -13.56 -6.56 19.22
C GLU A 185 -14.95 -7.03 18.81
N GLY A 186 -15.00 -7.82 17.73
CA GLY A 186 -16.24 -8.38 17.20
C GLY A 186 -16.99 -7.43 16.26
N GLU A 187 -16.49 -6.22 16.04
CA GLU A 187 -17.09 -5.22 15.15
C GLU A 187 -16.20 -4.93 13.94
N ASP A 188 -16.83 -4.66 12.80
CA ASP A 188 -16.16 -4.11 11.63
C ASP A 188 -16.00 -2.59 11.85
N VAL A 189 -14.79 -2.06 11.70
CA VAL A 189 -14.52 -0.63 11.98
C VAL A 189 -15.26 0.23 10.95
N GLN A 190 -16.13 1.10 11.44
CA GLN A 190 -16.74 2.15 10.64
C GLN A 190 -15.79 3.36 10.59
N PHE A 191 -15.17 3.61 9.44
CA PHE A 191 -14.27 4.76 9.29
C PHE A 191 -15.07 6.07 9.36
N PRO A 192 -14.71 7.03 10.23
CA PRO A 192 -15.41 8.31 10.32
C PRO A 192 -15.41 9.09 8.99
N ASN A 193 -14.34 8.96 8.22
CA ASN A 193 -14.17 9.59 6.91
C ASN A 193 -13.75 8.52 5.89
N PRO A 194 -14.69 7.76 5.32
CA PRO A 194 -14.36 6.65 4.42
C PRO A 194 -13.91 7.11 3.03
N GLY A 195 -14.13 8.37 2.66
CA GLY A 195 -13.91 8.89 1.31
C GLY A 195 -15.05 8.55 0.36
N GLU A 196 -14.90 8.92 -0.91
CA GLU A 196 -15.92 8.67 -1.95
C GLU A 196 -15.90 7.21 -2.45
N GLY A 197 -14.75 6.55 -2.38
CA GLY A 197 -14.62 5.12 -2.62
C GLY A 197 -14.92 4.33 -1.35
N SER A 198 -16.17 3.88 -1.19
CA SER A 198 -16.55 2.98 -0.09
C SER A 198 -17.29 1.76 -0.60
N SER A 199 -16.80 0.58 -0.22
CA SER A 199 -17.36 -0.74 -0.53
C SER A 199 -17.34 -1.65 0.70
N GLY A 200 -17.83 -2.88 0.58
CA GLY A 200 -17.91 -3.84 1.69
C GLY A 200 -19.33 -4.05 2.20
N ARG A 201 -19.53 -5.11 2.99
CA ARG A 201 -20.88 -5.56 3.39
C ARG A 201 -21.53 -4.64 4.43
N ASP A 202 -20.71 -3.91 5.19
CA ASP A 202 -21.13 -3.05 6.30
C ASP A 202 -20.92 -1.55 5.95
N ALA A 203 -20.65 -1.26 4.68
CA ALA A 203 -20.49 0.11 4.20
C ALA A 203 -21.81 0.89 4.30
N PRO A 204 -21.78 2.17 4.71
CA PRO A 204 -22.94 3.04 4.58
C PRO A 204 -23.34 3.16 3.10
N PRO A 205 -24.63 3.41 2.78
CA PRO A 205 -25.06 3.57 1.40
C PRO A 205 -24.26 4.67 0.70
N SER A 206 -23.51 4.32 -0.35
CA SER A 206 -22.73 5.29 -1.12
C SER A 206 -23.67 6.27 -1.83
N THR A 207 -23.46 7.58 -1.66
CA THR A 207 -24.09 8.57 -2.54
C THR A 207 -23.56 8.36 -3.96
N PRO A 208 -24.40 8.20 -4.99
CA PRO A 208 -23.93 7.91 -6.33
C PRO A 208 -23.11 9.08 -6.88
N SER A 209 -21.86 8.81 -7.26
CA SER A 209 -21.03 9.75 -8.03
C SER A 209 -21.41 9.68 -9.51
N PRO A 210 -21.52 10.81 -10.23
CA PRO A 210 -22.07 10.85 -11.58
C PRO A 210 -20.99 10.50 -12.61
N SER A 211 -20.59 9.23 -12.68
CA SER A 211 -20.04 8.59 -13.89
C SER A 211 -19.45 7.21 -13.59
N SER A 212 -20.28 6.18 -13.68
CA SER A 212 -19.90 4.88 -14.26
C SER A 212 -21.16 4.02 -14.46
N PRO A 213 -21.36 3.40 -15.63
CA PRO A 213 -22.36 2.36 -15.79
C PRO A 213 -21.83 1.11 -15.09
N SER A 214 -22.29 0.87 -13.86
CA SER A 214 -22.08 -0.44 -13.25
C SER A 214 -22.98 -1.44 -13.97
N ALA A 215 -22.37 -2.54 -14.42
CA ALA A 215 -23.05 -3.67 -15.01
C ALA A 215 -24.24 -4.11 -14.14
N SER A 216 -25.43 -4.13 -14.74
CA SER A 216 -26.63 -4.65 -14.10
C SER A 216 -26.43 -6.12 -13.72
N PRO A 217 -26.87 -6.55 -12.53
CA PRO A 217 -27.09 -7.97 -12.28
C PRO A 217 -28.33 -8.40 -13.06
N THR A 218 -28.18 -9.43 -13.90
CA THR A 218 -29.29 -10.15 -14.51
C THR A 218 -30.18 -10.75 -13.41
N PRO A 219 -31.48 -10.41 -13.33
CA PRO A 219 -32.39 -11.13 -12.47
C PRO A 219 -32.79 -12.46 -13.13
N ALA A 220 -32.67 -13.54 -12.37
CA ALA A 220 -33.25 -14.84 -12.68
C ALA A 220 -34.77 -14.69 -12.85
N VAL A 221 -35.28 -15.06 -14.02
CA VAL A 221 -36.71 -15.08 -14.32
C VAL A 221 -37.27 -16.45 -13.94
N THR A 222 -38.10 -16.48 -12.91
CA THR A 222 -39.02 -17.59 -12.61
C THR A 222 -40.14 -17.56 -13.66
N ALA A 223 -40.34 -18.69 -14.33
CA ALA A 223 -41.41 -18.88 -15.30
C ALA A 223 -42.82 -18.79 -14.65
N PRO A 224 -43.82 -18.35 -15.42
CA PRO A 224 -45.00 -19.19 -15.60
C PRO A 224 -45.43 -19.32 -17.08
N ALA A 225 -46.19 -20.38 -17.32
CA ALA A 225 -46.58 -20.93 -18.61
C ALA A 225 -47.72 -20.19 -19.34
N LEU A 226 -47.96 -20.64 -20.59
CA LEU A 226 -49.12 -20.42 -21.50
C LEU A 226 -48.99 -19.14 -22.35
N GLN A 227 -49.21 -19.10 -23.68
CA GLN A 227 -49.72 -20.01 -24.71
C GLN A 227 -49.21 -19.48 -26.07
N VAL A 228 -48.96 -20.38 -27.03
CA VAL A 228 -48.62 -20.05 -28.43
C VAL A 228 -49.90 -20.05 -29.24
N ASP A 229 -50.17 -19.00 -30.03
CA ASP A 229 -50.70 -19.17 -31.38
C ASP A 229 -50.40 -17.96 -32.30
N PRO A 230 -50.20 -18.20 -33.61
CA PRO A 230 -49.58 -17.25 -34.53
C PRO A 230 -50.58 -16.66 -35.54
N ASN A 231 -50.60 -15.33 -35.72
CA ASN A 231 -50.88 -14.63 -37.00
C ASN A 231 -51.17 -13.14 -36.76
N ALA A 232 -50.29 -12.27 -37.26
CA ALA A 232 -50.66 -11.06 -38.00
C ALA A 232 -49.40 -10.44 -38.62
N ALA A 233 -49.42 -10.36 -39.94
CA ALA A 233 -48.36 -9.82 -40.77
C ALA A 233 -48.42 -8.29 -40.91
N SER A 234 -47.30 -7.73 -41.39
CA SER A 234 -47.14 -6.44 -42.09
C SER A 234 -47.19 -5.18 -41.21
N THR A 235 -46.20 -4.30 -41.25
CA THR A 235 -45.87 -3.48 -42.42
C THR A 235 -44.48 -2.82 -42.29
N LEU A 236 -43.76 -2.76 -43.41
CA LEU A 236 -42.52 -2.02 -43.63
C LEU A 236 -42.83 -0.57 -44.01
N SER A 237 -42.03 0.40 -43.54
CA SER A 237 -41.41 1.39 -44.45
C SER A 237 -40.36 2.30 -43.76
N PRO A 238 -39.40 2.85 -44.52
CA PRO A 238 -38.13 3.41 -44.03
C PRO A 238 -37.96 4.93 -44.29
N SER A 239 -36.96 5.56 -43.66
CA SER A 239 -36.17 6.73 -44.16
C SER A 239 -35.40 7.43 -43.01
N PRO A 240 -34.44 8.34 -43.28
CA PRO A 240 -33.27 8.20 -44.15
C PRO A 240 -31.98 8.69 -43.44
N SER A 241 -30.81 8.17 -43.85
CA SER A 241 -29.51 8.76 -43.50
C SER A 241 -29.14 9.89 -44.46
N PRO A 242 -28.43 10.94 -44.01
CA PRO A 242 -27.55 11.70 -44.88
C PRO A 242 -26.08 11.64 -44.43
N SER A 243 -25.28 11.07 -45.33
CA SER A 243 -24.07 11.63 -45.96
C SER A 243 -22.90 12.14 -45.11
N SER A 244 -21.82 11.36 -45.22
CA SER A 244 -20.41 11.71 -45.08
C SER A 244 -19.90 12.64 -46.20
N SER A 245 -19.03 13.58 -45.85
CA SER A 245 -18.13 14.36 -46.72
C SER A 245 -16.89 14.65 -45.87
N SER A 246 -15.63 14.59 -46.30
CA SER A 246 -15.02 14.82 -47.62
C SER A 246 -13.64 14.16 -47.67
N ALA A 247 -13.19 13.79 -48.87
CA ALA A 247 -11.79 13.52 -49.21
C ALA A 247 -11.37 14.48 -50.33
N SER A 248 -10.14 15.02 -50.27
CA SER A 248 -9.34 15.49 -51.42
C SER A 248 -7.90 15.85 -51.01
N PRO A 249 -6.94 15.90 -51.96
CA PRO A 249 -5.62 15.25 -51.80
C PRO A 249 -4.39 16.18 -51.65
N ILE A 250 -3.25 15.49 -51.52
CA ILE A 250 -1.82 15.81 -51.31
C ILE A 250 -1.25 16.89 -52.26
N PRO A 251 -0.15 17.58 -51.86
CA PRO A 251 1.08 17.45 -52.65
C PRO A 251 2.33 17.11 -51.82
N ALA A 252 3.18 16.28 -52.41
CA ALA A 252 4.43 15.78 -51.87
C ALA A 252 5.54 16.84 -51.91
N VAL A 253 6.35 16.90 -50.85
CA VAL A 253 7.62 17.65 -50.85
C VAL A 253 8.73 16.74 -50.34
N THR A 254 9.71 16.55 -51.22
CA THR A 254 10.94 15.78 -51.08
C THR A 254 11.86 16.41 -50.04
N ALA A 255 12.35 15.64 -49.07
CA ALA A 255 13.44 16.04 -48.17
C ALA A 255 14.70 15.25 -48.52
N PRO A 256 15.89 15.88 -48.59
CA PRO A 256 17.13 15.21 -48.96
C PRO A 256 17.71 14.41 -47.77
N ALA A 257 18.34 13.29 -48.11
CA ALA A 257 19.08 12.43 -47.20
C ALA A 257 20.30 13.17 -46.60
N LEU A 258 20.45 13.11 -45.28
CA LEU A 258 21.68 13.51 -44.60
C LEU A 258 22.71 12.38 -44.70
N GLN A 259 23.85 12.71 -45.31
CA GLN A 259 25.04 11.88 -45.40
C GLN A 259 25.69 11.71 -44.03
N VAL A 260 26.13 10.48 -43.75
CA VAL A 260 26.95 10.11 -42.61
C VAL A 260 28.42 10.33 -43.01
N ASP A 261 29.11 11.25 -42.33
CA ASP A 261 30.56 11.38 -42.41
C ASP A 261 31.24 10.38 -41.45
N PRO A 262 32.08 9.44 -41.94
CA PRO A 262 32.83 8.53 -41.11
C PRO A 262 34.23 9.09 -40.86
N ASN A 263 34.36 10.10 -40.01
CA ASN A 263 35.64 10.42 -39.35
C ASN A 263 35.46 11.52 -38.29
N ALA A 264 35.15 11.10 -37.07
CA ALA A 264 35.43 11.87 -35.87
C ALA A 264 35.96 10.92 -34.81
N ALA A 265 37.27 10.67 -34.87
CA ALA A 265 38.00 10.09 -33.76
C ALA A 265 38.14 11.16 -32.68
N SER A 266 37.44 10.98 -31.56
CA SER A 266 37.68 11.74 -30.34
C SER A 266 38.13 10.80 -29.23
N THR A 267 39.36 11.09 -28.82
CA THR A 267 40.17 10.56 -27.74
C THR A 267 39.42 10.34 -26.42
N LEU A 268 39.49 9.12 -25.89
CA LEU A 268 39.10 8.78 -24.52
C LEU A 268 40.27 9.06 -23.55
N SER A 269 40.08 9.99 -22.62
CA SER A 269 40.92 10.12 -21.42
C SER A 269 40.45 9.13 -20.35
N PRO A 270 41.35 8.35 -19.71
CA PRO A 270 40.97 7.47 -18.61
C PRO A 270 40.83 8.25 -17.28
N SER A 271 39.74 7.97 -16.57
CA SER A 271 39.47 8.42 -15.19
C SER A 271 40.31 7.59 -14.18
N PRO A 272 40.83 8.15 -13.08
CA PRO A 272 41.67 7.40 -12.15
C PRO A 272 40.83 6.54 -11.18
N SER A 273 41.28 5.29 -10.99
CA SER A 273 40.79 4.37 -9.94
C SER A 273 41.24 4.82 -8.54
N PRO A 274 40.44 4.58 -7.47
CA PRO A 274 40.92 4.67 -6.09
C PRO A 274 41.68 3.39 -5.68
N SER A 275 42.86 3.55 -5.07
CA SER A 275 43.58 2.49 -4.36
C SER A 275 43.13 2.38 -2.89
N PRO A 276 43.23 1.19 -2.26
CA PRO A 276 42.90 0.99 -0.85
C PRO A 276 44.13 1.02 0.10
N SER A 277 43.82 1.29 1.38
CA SER A 277 44.56 0.94 2.62
C SER A 277 45.50 1.97 3.27
N ALA A 278 45.12 2.42 4.48
CA ALA A 278 45.86 2.15 5.73
C ALA A 278 45.00 2.52 6.97
N PRO A 279 45.06 1.75 8.08
CA PRO A 279 44.38 2.09 9.33
C PRO A 279 45.28 2.96 10.22
N ALA A 280 44.72 4.01 10.82
CA ALA A 280 45.40 4.83 11.81
C ALA A 280 45.00 4.43 13.23
N SER A 281 46.02 3.96 13.94
CA SER A 281 46.25 3.75 15.37
C SER A 281 45.29 4.41 16.38
N GLY A 282 44.94 3.61 17.37
CA GLY A 282 44.18 4.02 18.56
C GLY A 282 44.93 4.94 19.51
N SER A 283 44.14 5.60 20.36
CA SER A 283 44.57 6.11 21.66
C SER A 283 43.74 5.41 22.72
N GLY A 284 44.40 4.58 23.52
CA GLY A 284 43.84 3.99 24.72
C GLY A 284 43.76 5.04 25.82
N ILE A 285 42.63 5.07 26.51
CA ILE A 285 42.57 5.53 27.90
C ILE A 285 42.27 4.30 28.73
N GLN A 286 43.31 3.78 29.40
CA GLN A 286 43.15 2.97 30.58
C GLN A 286 43.08 3.89 31.79
N PHE A 287 42.05 3.74 32.62
CA PHE A 287 42.22 3.83 34.08
C PHE A 287 41.41 2.72 34.75
N SER A 288 42.14 1.94 35.53
CA SER A 288 41.73 0.88 36.44
C SER A 288 40.82 1.41 37.56
N GLY A 289 39.92 0.55 38.04
CA GLY A 289 39.20 0.79 39.30
C GLY A 289 38.18 -0.29 39.63
N VAL A 290 38.66 -1.39 40.23
CA VAL A 290 37.82 -2.38 40.91
C VAL A 290 37.37 -1.79 42.26
N ALA A 291 36.07 -1.79 42.53
CA ALA A 291 35.55 -1.82 43.90
C ALA A 291 34.17 -2.47 43.95
N SER A 292 34.10 -3.65 44.57
CA SER A 292 32.88 -4.24 45.10
C SER A 292 32.35 -3.37 46.25
N GLY A 293 31.03 -3.19 46.35
CA GLY A 293 30.45 -2.52 47.52
C GLY A 293 28.96 -2.19 47.42
N ILE A 294 28.16 -3.12 47.94
CA ILE A 294 26.79 -3.00 48.44
C ILE A 294 26.30 -1.61 48.93
N GLY A 295 25.08 -1.25 48.50
CA GLY A 295 24.05 -0.58 49.31
C GLY A 295 24.22 0.89 49.71
N ALA A 296 23.38 1.77 49.17
CA ALA A 296 22.44 2.60 49.94
C ALA A 296 21.80 3.68 49.07
N THR A 297 20.51 3.89 49.34
CA THR A 297 19.59 4.92 48.84
C THR A 297 20.08 6.34 49.09
N GLY A 298 19.96 7.23 48.10
CA GLY A 298 20.15 8.67 48.30
C GLY A 298 19.93 9.47 47.03
N SER A 299 18.77 10.12 46.94
CA SER A 299 18.40 11.07 45.88
C SER A 299 19.26 12.34 45.98
N LEU A 300 19.89 12.74 44.86
CA LEU A 300 20.45 14.08 44.67
C LEU A 300 20.08 14.61 43.28
N PRO A 301 19.73 15.91 43.14
CA PRO A 301 19.32 16.49 41.87
C PRO A 301 20.54 16.87 41.02
N LEU A 302 20.56 16.44 39.75
CA LEU A 302 21.49 16.96 38.74
C LEU A 302 20.94 18.28 38.19
N SER A 303 21.66 19.39 38.42
CA SER A 303 21.57 20.57 37.56
C SER A 303 22.75 20.55 36.58
N CYS A 304 22.47 20.48 35.27
CA CYS A 304 23.48 20.71 34.24
C CYS A 304 23.49 22.19 33.87
N SER A 305 24.63 22.85 34.04
CA SER A 305 24.96 24.12 33.41
C SER A 305 25.97 23.85 32.31
N CYS A 306 25.64 24.22 31.08
CA CYS A 306 26.54 24.17 29.93
C CYS A 306 27.31 25.48 29.85
N GLU A 307 28.64 25.44 29.98
CA GLU A 307 29.52 26.52 29.55
C GLU A 307 30.16 26.18 28.20
N CYS A 308 30.00 27.10 27.27
CA CYS A 308 30.55 27.06 25.92
C CYS A 308 32.01 27.53 25.99
N SER A 309 32.96 26.72 25.50
CA SER A 309 34.34 27.17 25.29
C SER A 309 34.67 27.11 23.80
N THR A 310 34.91 28.29 23.24
CA THR A 310 35.46 28.50 21.90
C THR A 310 36.97 28.26 21.91
N SER A 311 37.45 27.45 20.97
CA SER A 311 38.70 27.63 20.22
C SER A 311 38.64 26.78 18.95
#